data_AF-A0A183EYS6-F1
#
_entry.id   AF-A0A183EYS6-F1
#
_cell.length_a   1.000
_cell.length_b   1.000
_cell.length_c   1.000
_cell.angle_alpha   90.00
_cell.angle_beta   90.00
_cell.angle_gamma   90.00
#
_symmetry.space_group_name_H-M   'P 1'
#
loop_
_entity.id
_entity.type
_entity.pdbx_description
1 polymer ?
#
loop_
_entity_poly.entity_id
_entity_poly.type
_entity_poly.pdbx_seq_one_letter_code
_entity_poly.pdbx_strand_id
1 'polypeptide(L)'
;MYFNRFGNILILCGFGNISSGRMQFWDVEARREIVTIQAPNTTLLEWAPDGQHLMTATTAPRLRIDNCFRIWHYTGRLLFERRFDNPSELWQVISFAVSFLYRFIFHFMLKASA
;
A
#
# COMPACT_ATOMS: atom_id res chain seq x y z
N MET A 1 -10.09 8.06 -3.82
CA MET A 1 -9.42 9.18 -3.11
C MET A 1 -9.19 8.75 -1.69
N TYR A 2 -7.96 8.88 -1.17
CA TYR A 2 -7.59 8.40 0.16
C TYR A 2 -6.81 9.48 0.91
N PHE A 3 -7.40 10.03 1.97
CA PHE A 3 -6.67 10.91 2.88
C PHE A 3 -5.90 10.08 3.91
N ASN A 4 -4.73 10.57 4.32
CA ASN A 4 -4.12 10.07 5.53
C ASN A 4 -4.97 10.47 6.75
N ARG A 5 -4.66 9.91 7.92
CA ARG A 5 -5.40 10.15 9.17
C ARG A 5 -5.53 11.64 9.54
N PHE A 6 -4.53 12.46 9.21
CA PHE A 6 -4.48 13.87 9.58
C PHE A 6 -5.11 14.80 8.53
N GLY A 7 -5.49 14.27 7.37
CA GLY A 7 -6.09 15.03 6.28
C GLY A 7 -5.14 15.95 5.51
N ASN A 8 -3.84 15.97 5.84
CA ASN A 8 -2.86 16.83 5.18
C ASN A 8 -2.25 16.21 3.91
N ILE A 9 -2.37 14.89 3.74
CA ILE A 9 -1.90 14.18 2.54
C ILE A 9 -3.06 13.46 1.87
N LEU A 10 -3.21 13.68 0.57
CA LEU A 10 -4.24 13.05 -0.27
C LEU A 10 -3.59 12.15 -1.32
N ILE A 11 -4.12 10.94 -1.48
CA ILE A 11 -3.83 10.06 -2.61
C ILE A 11 -5.00 10.10 -3.59
N LEU A 12 -4.71 10.54 -4.81
CA LEU A 12 -5.56 10.37 -5.97
C LEU A 12 -5.09 9.11 -6.72
N CYS A 13 -5.89 8.06 -6.67
CA CYS A 13 -5.67 6.83 -7.42
C CYS A 13 -7.01 6.30 -7.94
N GLY A 14 -6.95 5.68 -9.12
CA GLY A 14 -8.10 5.09 -9.80
C GLY A 14 -7.90 3.60 -9.99
N PHE A 15 -8.61 2.77 -9.21
CA PHE A 15 -8.60 1.31 -9.41
C PHE A 15 -9.46 0.86 -10.60
N GLY A 16 -10.01 1.79 -11.40
CA GLY A 16 -10.75 1.48 -12.63
C GLY A 16 -9.88 0.95 -13.77
N ASN A 17 -8.57 1.14 -13.69
CA ASN A 17 -7.58 0.47 -14.55
C ASN A 17 -6.40 -0.01 -13.69
N ILE A 18 -6.61 -1.18 -13.06
CA ILE A 18 -5.70 -1.85 -12.11
C ILE A 18 -4.28 -2.02 -12.70
N SER A 19 -4.16 -2.15 -14.02
CA SER A 19 -2.87 -2.34 -14.71
C SER A 19 -1.90 -1.17 -14.53
N SER A 20 -2.40 0.07 -14.46
CA SER A 20 -1.53 1.25 -14.34
C SER A 20 -1.00 1.45 -12.93
N GLY A 21 -1.81 1.11 -11.91
CA GLY A 21 -1.46 1.30 -10.51
C GLY A 21 -1.02 2.71 -10.15
N ARG A 22 -1.43 3.73 -10.91
CA ARG A 22 -0.96 5.11 -10.74
C ARG A 22 -1.59 5.74 -9.49
N MET A 23 -0.73 6.24 -8.61
CA MET A 23 -1.08 6.91 -7.37
C MET A 23 -0.39 8.27 -7.32
N GLN A 24 -1.16 9.36 -7.27
CA GLN A 24 -0.63 10.71 -7.10
C GLN A 24 -0.81 11.15 -5.66
N PHE A 25 0.27 11.58 -5.03
CA PHE A 25 0.30 12.07 -3.66
C PHE A 25 0.29 13.58 -3.68
N TRP A 26 -0.56 14.18 -2.88
CA TRP A 26 -0.79 15.63 -2.84
C TRP A 26 -0.67 16.15 -1.43
N ASP A 27 0.03 17.28 -1.31
CA ASP A 27 -0.02 18.12 -0.14
C ASP A 27 -1.30 18.96 -0.24
N VAL A 28 -2.20 18.77 0.72
CA VAL A 28 -3.54 19.36 0.68
C VAL A 28 -3.50 20.86 0.96
N GLU A 29 -2.61 21.29 1.87
CA GLU A 29 -2.48 22.69 2.26
C GLU A 29 -1.74 23.49 1.17
N ALA A 30 -0.61 22.97 0.71
CA ALA A 30 0.18 23.60 -0.35
C ALA A 30 -0.43 23.42 -1.75
N ARG A 31 -1.48 22.60 -1.89
CA ARG A 31 -2.19 22.30 -3.15
C ARG A 31 -1.27 21.89 -4.28
N ARG A 32 -0.25 21.09 -3.96
CA ARG A 32 0.77 20.65 -4.92
C ARG A 32 0.98 19.16 -4.87
N GLU A 33 1.32 18.58 -6.01
CA GLU A 33 1.72 17.18 -6.08
C GLU A 33 3.06 17.02 -5.35
N ILE A 34 3.15 16.01 -4.49
CA ILE A 34 4.36 15.58 -3.81
C ILE A 34 5.13 14.62 -4.72
N VAL A 35 4.44 13.56 -5.18
CA VAL A 35 5.03 12.52 -6.01
C VAL A 35 3.93 11.73 -6.74
N THR A 36 4.27 11.16 -7.89
CA THR A 36 3.49 10.10 -8.53
C THR A 36 4.25 8.77 -8.39
N ILE A 37 3.56 7.74 -7.90
CA ILE A 37 4.08 6.36 -7.82
C ILE A 37 3.26 5.48 -8.78
N GLN A 38 3.94 4.53 -9.41
CA GLN A 38 3.27 3.43 -10.12
C GLN A 38 3.43 2.15 -9.31
N ALA A 39 2.31 1.56 -8.90
CA ALA A 39 2.24 0.25 -8.27
C ALA A 39 1.25 -0.63 -9.05
N PRO A 40 1.66 -1.16 -10.22
CA PRO A 40 0.81 -1.97 -11.08
C PRO A 40 0.15 -3.11 -10.32
N ASN A 41 -1.02 -3.54 -10.78
CA ASN A 41 -1.72 -4.71 -10.27
C ASN A 41 -2.19 -4.60 -8.81
N THR A 42 -2.04 -3.42 -8.19
CA THR A 42 -2.49 -3.18 -6.81
C THR A 42 -4.01 -3.38 -6.67
N THR A 43 -4.40 -4.32 -5.82
CA THR A 43 -5.79 -4.61 -5.47
C THR A 43 -6.23 -3.95 -4.17
N LEU A 44 -5.27 -3.59 -3.30
CA LEU A 44 -5.49 -3.01 -1.97
C LEU A 44 -4.54 -1.84 -1.74
N LEU A 45 -5.05 -0.76 -1.13
CA LEU A 45 -4.27 0.36 -0.61
C LEU A 45 -4.77 0.75 0.77
N GLU A 46 -3.86 0.89 1.73
CA GLU A 46 -4.19 1.27 3.10
C GLU A 46 -3.13 2.20 3.69
N TRP A 47 -3.56 3.27 4.35
CA TRP A 47 -2.66 4.14 5.12
C TRP A 47 -2.26 3.48 6.45
N ALA A 48 -0.99 3.66 6.83
CA ALA A 48 -0.57 3.39 8.19
C ALA A 48 -1.15 4.44 9.15
N PRO A 49 -1.37 4.08 10.43
CA PRO A 49 -1.95 4.98 11.42
C PRO A 49 -1.05 6.18 11.78
N ASP A 50 0.23 6.13 11.40
CA ASP A 50 1.20 7.24 11.56
C ASP A 50 1.03 8.36 10.52
N GLY A 51 0.18 8.16 9.51
CA GLY A 51 -0.11 9.15 8.47
C GLY A 51 1.05 9.45 7.52
N GLN A 52 2.15 8.70 7.58
CA GLN A 52 3.34 8.88 6.74
C GLN A 52 3.58 7.69 5.81
N HIS A 53 3.26 6.48 6.28
CA HIS A 53 3.47 5.26 5.52
C HIS A 53 2.16 4.74 4.93
N LEU A 54 2.26 4.01 3.83
CA LEU A 54 1.14 3.27 3.27
C LEU A 54 1.57 1.90 2.81
N MET A 55 0.58 1.01 2.75
CA MET A 55 0.72 -0.32 2.21
C MET A 55 -0.07 -0.43 0.90
N THR A 56 0.53 -1.07 -0.09
CA THR A 56 -0.19 -1.56 -1.27
C THR A 56 -0.04 -3.06 -1.38
N ALA A 57 -1.07 -3.78 -1.80
CA ALA A 57 -0.97 -5.21 -2.04
C ALA A 57 -1.66 -5.64 -3.35
N THR A 58 -1.14 -6.71 -3.93
CA THR A 58 -1.74 -7.48 -5.02
C THR A 58 -2.08 -8.85 -4.46
N THR A 59 -3.37 -9.14 -4.38
CA THR A 59 -3.88 -10.31 -3.65
C THR A 59 -4.68 -11.26 -4.54
N ALA A 60 -4.44 -12.56 -4.36
CA ALA A 60 -5.31 -13.64 -4.82
C ALA A 60 -6.63 -13.66 -4.01
N PRO A 61 -7.73 -14.19 -4.57
CA PRO A 61 -7.85 -14.75 -5.92
C PRO A 61 -8.12 -13.68 -7.00
N ARG A 62 -8.25 -12.39 -6.61
CA ARG A 62 -8.58 -11.29 -7.54
C ARG A 62 -7.54 -11.15 -8.65
N LEU A 63 -6.27 -11.15 -8.28
CA LEU A 63 -5.14 -11.27 -9.21
C LEU A 63 -4.22 -12.37 -8.69
N ARG A 64 -3.92 -13.36 -9.53
CA ARG A 64 -2.97 -14.46 -9.22
C ARG A 64 -1.58 -14.24 -9.83
N ILE A 65 -1.36 -13.05 -10.38
CA ILE A 65 -0.08 -12.59 -10.91
C ILE A 65 0.46 -11.49 -9.98
N ASP A 66 1.78 -11.34 -9.94
CA ASP A 66 2.48 -10.31 -9.15
C ASP A 66 2.02 -10.19 -7.69
N ASN A 67 1.69 -11.30 -7.05
CA ASN A 67 1.24 -11.32 -5.67
C ASN A 67 2.33 -10.77 -4.76
N CYS A 68 2.02 -9.67 -4.07
CA CYS A 68 3.00 -8.98 -3.24
C CYS A 68 2.31 -8.01 -2.29
N PHE A 69 3.05 -7.58 -1.28
CA PHE A 69 2.76 -6.32 -0.60
C PHE A 69 4.00 -5.44 -0.55
N ARG A 70 3.77 -4.13 -0.50
CA ARG A 70 4.80 -3.10 -0.47
C ARG A 70 4.47 -2.07 0.60
N ILE A 71 5.52 -1.56 1.22
CA ILE A 71 5.45 -0.45 2.17
C ILE A 71 6.15 0.75 1.57
N TRP A 72 5.43 1.85 1.51
CA TRP A 72 5.89 3.10 0.94
C TRP A 72 5.87 4.18 2.01
N HIS A 73 6.79 5.12 1.91
CA HIS A 73 6.64 6.43 2.53
C HIS A 73 5.93 7.37 1.54
N TYR A 74 5.11 8.31 2.02
CA TYR A 74 4.33 9.22 1.16
C TYR A 74 5.19 10.06 0.19
N THR A 75 6.49 10.20 0.45
CA THR A 75 7.44 10.89 -0.44
C THR A 75 7.83 10.06 -1.67
N GLY A 76 7.31 8.84 -1.82
CA GLY A 76 7.58 7.98 -2.96
C GLY A 76 8.61 6.88 -2.71
N ARG A 77 9.27 6.89 -1.54
CA ARG A 77 10.29 5.90 -1.22
C ARG A 77 9.66 4.54 -0.91
N LEU A 78 10.05 3.52 -1.67
CA LEU A 78 9.77 2.12 -1.33
C LEU A 78 10.66 1.72 -0.15
N LEU A 79 10.05 1.32 0.96
CA LEU A 79 10.76 0.88 2.16
C LEU A 79 10.90 -0.64 2.22
N PHE A 80 9.88 -1.36 1.72
CA PHE A 80 9.85 -2.81 1.75
C PHE A 80 8.97 -3.38 0.65
N GLU A 81 9.34 -4.54 0.11
CA GLU A 81 8.53 -5.35 -0.79
C GLU A 81 8.69 -6.82 -0.41
N ARG A 82 7.57 -7.55 -0.35
CA ARG A 82 7.57 -9.01 -0.30
C ARG A 82 6.71 -9.55 -1.41
N ARG A 83 7.31 -10.42 -2.23
CA ARG A 83 6.65 -11.14 -3.32
C ARG A 83 6.29 -12.56 -2.90
N PHE A 84 5.28 -13.09 -3.57
CA PHE A 84 4.79 -14.45 -3.43
C PHE A 84 4.72 -15.04 -4.84
N ASP A 85 5.62 -15.98 -5.12
CA ASP A 85 5.69 -16.69 -6.39
C ASP A 85 4.95 -18.02 -6.27
N ASN A 86 4.48 -18.54 -7.40
CA ASN A 86 3.82 -19.84 -7.47
C ASN A 86 4.70 -20.93 -6.80
N PRO A 87 4.14 -21.78 -5.92
CA PRO A 87 2.71 -21.97 -5.66
C PRO A 87 2.13 -21.10 -4.53
N SER A 88 2.94 -20.23 -3.91
CA SER A 88 2.49 -19.37 -2.82
C SER A 88 1.63 -18.21 -3.33
N GLU A 89 0.42 -18.08 -2.81
CA GLU A 89 -0.49 -16.97 -3.15
C GLU A 89 -0.71 -16.04 -1.96
N LEU A 90 -0.83 -14.73 -2.21
CA LEU A 90 -1.14 -13.77 -1.15
C LEU A 90 -2.65 -13.54 -1.09
N TRP A 91 -3.35 -14.10 -0.10
CA TRP A 91 -4.81 -13.99 -0.04
C TRP A 91 -5.28 -12.73 0.67
N GLN A 92 -4.58 -12.35 1.73
CA GLN A 92 -5.00 -11.24 2.57
C GLN A 92 -3.80 -10.57 3.20
N VAL A 93 -3.92 -9.26 3.36
CA VAL A 93 -3.03 -8.43 4.16
C VAL A 93 -3.90 -7.56 5.06
N ILE A 94 -3.61 -7.55 6.36
CA ILE A 94 -4.34 -6.74 7.35
C ILE A 94 -3.31 -5.89 8.07
N SER A 95 -3.52 -4.58 8.09
CA SER A 95 -2.79 -3.68 8.97
C SER A 95 -3.40 -3.73 10.37
N PHE A 96 -2.59 -4.03 11.39
CA PHE A 96 -2.98 -3.85 12.79
C PHE A 96 -2.15 -2.72 13.38
N ALA A 97 -2.83 -1.75 14.00
CA ALA A 97 -2.17 -0.78 14.86
C ALA A 97 -1.75 -1.47 16.16
N VAL A 98 -0.53 -2.00 16.22
CA VAL A 98 0.03 -2.54 17.46
C VAL A 98 1.00 -1.51 18.03
N SER A 99 0.57 -0.77 19.05
CA SER A 99 1.45 0.13 19.79
C SER A 99 2.28 -0.68 20.80
N PHE A 100 3.46 -1.17 20.43
CA PHE A 100 4.45 -1.56 21.43
C PHE A 100 5.88 -1.32 20.91
N LEU A 101 6.56 -0.37 21.56
CA LEU A 101 8.01 -0.18 21.65
C LEU A 101 8.82 -0.31 20.34
N TYR A 102 9.14 0.86 19.77
CA TYR A 102 10.39 1.19 19.05
C TYR A 102 10.80 0.43 17.77
N ARG A 103 9.96 -0.43 17.21
CA ARG A 103 10.11 -0.86 15.81
C ARG A 103 8.73 -0.92 15.17
N PHE A 104 8.51 -0.13 14.12
CA PHE A 104 7.34 -0.20 13.25
C PHE A 104 7.30 -1.59 12.59
N ILE A 105 6.78 -2.59 13.29
CA ILE A 105 6.54 -3.91 12.75
C ILE A 105 5.09 -3.89 12.29
N PHE A 106 4.89 -3.70 10.98
CA PHE A 106 3.63 -4.08 10.36
C PHE A 106 3.44 -5.58 10.62
N HIS A 107 2.54 -5.93 11.54
CA HIS A 107 2.18 -7.32 11.73
C HIS A 107 1.13 -7.69 10.68
N PHE A 108 1.60 -8.05 9.49
CA PHE A 108 0.73 -8.57 8.46
C PHE A 108 0.37 -10.00 8.78
N MET A 109 -0.91 -10.25 9.09
CA MET A 109 -1.47 -11.59 8.99
C MET A 109 -1.53 -11.96 7.51
N LEU A 110 -0.54 -12.72 7.06
CA LEU A 110 -0.46 -13.23 5.70
C LEU A 110 -1.12 -14.61 5.69
N LYS A 111 -2.26 -14.73 5.00
CA LYS A 111 -2.74 -16.05 4.59
C LYS A 111 -2.15 -16.36 3.23
N ALA A 112 -1.28 -17.37 3.19
CA ALA A 112 -0.79 -17.96 1.95
C ALA A 112 -1.24 -19.41 1.85
N SER A 113 -1.73 -19.82 0.69
CA SER A 113 -1.92 -21.24 0.37
C SER A 113 -0.68 -21.75 -0.36
N ALA A 114 -0.31 -22.99 -0.07
CA ALA A 114 0.68 -23.76 -0.83
C ALA A 114 0.00 -24.55 -1.96
#